data_AF-A0A7I8CX88-F1
#
_entry.id   AF-A0A7I8CX88-F1
#
_cell.length_a   1.000
_cell.length_b   1.000
_cell.length_c   1.000
_cell.angle_alpha   90.00
_cell.angle_beta   90.00
_cell.angle_gamma   90.00
#
_symmetry.space_group_name_H-M   'P 1'
#
loop_
_entity.id
_entity.type
_entity.pdbx_description
1 polymer ?
#
loop_
_entity_poly.entity_id
_entity_poly.type
_entity_poly.pdbx_seq_one_letter_code
_entity_poly.pdbx_strand_id
1 'polypeptide(L)'
;MKARHSNYPIGTLLLHVIDQSGLDPKAFFAELGFTNFSKAIEGLDRWLVHGEGNALLLERLQSSRFAIDGNLLKQVMAENDVLVKREREAEAKREEDEARNAFQPRLEVVPELSRPTQITLFCLSGGNRRFGTGLPDDISAWPWDDQLSYLKRVVPENFAKHQGRTYFTGKIIGYLYRRTFDSEPIQLTVTGDLETQGEPLSHAVAYLRIR
;
A
#
# COMPACT_ATOMS: atom_id res chain seq x y z
N MET A 1 -10.32 -19.49 18.70
CA MET A 1 -9.02 -19.85 18.10
C MET A 1 -9.31 -20.48 16.75
N LYS A 2 -8.95 -19.80 15.67
CA LYS A 2 -9.30 -20.23 14.31
C LYS A 2 -8.25 -21.15 13.69
N ALA A 3 -6.97 -20.96 14.05
CA ALA A 3 -5.87 -21.83 13.63
C ALA A 3 -5.37 -22.69 14.81
N ARG A 4 -5.17 -23.99 14.58
CA ARG A 4 -4.51 -24.92 15.53
C ARG A 4 -3.09 -25.30 15.10
N HIS A 5 -2.58 -24.64 14.09
CA HIS A 5 -1.22 -24.80 13.58
C HIS A 5 -0.71 -23.43 13.14
N SER A 6 0.61 -23.27 13.08
CA SER A 6 1.25 -22.07 12.56
C SER A 6 2.44 -22.47 11.69
N ASN A 7 2.64 -21.74 10.59
CA ASN A 7 3.85 -21.85 9.77
C ASN A 7 4.99 -20.97 10.31
N TYR A 8 4.71 -20.19 11.36
CA TYR A 8 5.63 -19.25 11.95
C TYR A 8 6.30 -19.87 13.19
N PRO A 9 7.64 -19.75 13.34
CA PRO A 9 8.35 -20.28 14.50
C PRO A 9 7.77 -19.80 15.84
N ILE A 10 7.45 -18.50 15.94
CA ILE A 10 6.85 -17.93 17.15
C ILE A 10 5.45 -18.48 17.43
N GLY A 11 4.63 -18.67 16.39
CA GLY A 11 3.29 -19.22 16.53
C GLY A 11 3.32 -20.68 17.00
N THR A 12 4.27 -21.47 16.48
CA THR A 12 4.49 -22.87 16.91
C THR A 12 4.93 -22.93 18.37
N LEU A 13 5.85 -22.05 18.78
CA LEU A 13 6.29 -21.96 20.17
C LEU A 13 5.14 -21.58 21.11
N LEU A 14 4.30 -20.60 20.74
CA LEU A 14 3.15 -20.20 21.54
C LEU A 14 2.13 -21.32 21.71
N LEU A 15 1.82 -22.07 20.64
CA LEU A 15 0.96 -23.24 20.73
C LEU A 15 1.56 -24.31 21.65
N HIS A 16 2.85 -24.57 21.52
CA HIS A 16 3.55 -25.52 22.38
C HIS A 16 3.47 -25.16 23.86
N VAL A 17 3.65 -23.87 24.21
CA VAL A 17 3.52 -23.39 25.60
C VAL A 17 2.10 -23.55 26.11
N ILE A 18 1.09 -23.26 25.28
CA ILE A 18 -0.32 -23.45 25.65
C ILE A 18 -0.59 -24.95 25.88
N ASP A 19 -0.15 -25.82 24.99
CA ASP A 19 -0.36 -27.27 25.11
C ASP A 19 0.36 -27.85 26.35
N GLN A 20 1.58 -27.40 26.62
CA GLN A 20 2.35 -27.79 27.82
C GLN A 20 1.74 -27.27 29.12
N SER A 21 0.97 -26.18 29.08
CA SER A 21 0.30 -25.66 30.28
C SER A 21 -0.73 -26.64 30.86
N GLY A 22 -1.27 -27.55 30.03
CA GLY A 22 -2.36 -28.46 30.39
C GLY A 22 -3.68 -27.76 30.69
N LEU A 23 -3.77 -26.45 30.47
CA LEU A 23 -4.96 -25.65 30.70
C LEU A 23 -5.82 -25.55 29.45
N ASP A 24 -7.12 -25.35 29.65
CA ASP A 24 -7.95 -24.88 28.56
C ASP A 24 -7.52 -23.45 28.15
N PRO A 25 -7.68 -23.05 26.87
CA PRO A 25 -7.22 -21.75 26.40
C PRO A 25 -7.77 -20.57 27.19
N LYS A 26 -9.00 -20.65 27.73
CA LYS A 26 -9.60 -19.56 28.49
C LYS A 26 -8.95 -19.45 29.87
N ALA A 27 -8.70 -20.56 30.57
CA ALA A 27 -7.95 -20.57 31.82
C ALA A 27 -6.50 -20.10 31.62
N PHE A 28 -5.84 -20.53 30.54
CA PHE A 28 -4.50 -20.08 30.20
C PHE A 28 -4.42 -18.54 30.09
N PHE A 29 -5.30 -17.93 29.29
CA PHE A 29 -5.32 -16.47 29.15
C PHE A 29 -5.76 -15.75 30.42
N ALA A 30 -6.61 -16.37 31.24
CA ALA A 30 -6.99 -15.82 32.54
C ALA A 30 -5.80 -15.75 33.49
N GLU A 31 -4.96 -16.79 33.54
CA GLU A 31 -3.73 -16.80 34.34
C GLU A 31 -2.70 -15.76 33.86
N LEU A 32 -2.64 -15.49 32.55
CA LEU A 32 -1.87 -14.39 31.98
C LEU A 32 -2.48 -13.00 32.25
N GLY A 33 -3.57 -12.92 33.03
CA GLY A 33 -4.21 -11.68 33.44
C GLY A 33 -5.06 -11.02 32.35
N PHE A 34 -5.44 -11.74 31.29
CA PHE A 34 -6.36 -11.20 30.28
C PHE A 34 -7.81 -11.30 30.77
N THR A 35 -8.48 -10.15 30.86
CA THR A 35 -9.92 -10.08 31.17
C THR A 35 -10.78 -10.15 29.91
N ASN A 36 -10.24 -9.72 28.76
CA ASN A 36 -10.90 -9.81 27.47
C ASN A 36 -10.31 -10.98 26.65
N PHE A 37 -10.91 -12.16 26.81
CA PHE A 37 -10.47 -13.38 26.14
C PHE A 37 -10.56 -13.31 24.62
N SER A 38 -11.59 -12.67 24.07
CA SER A 38 -11.74 -12.52 22.62
C SER A 38 -10.56 -11.77 22.01
N LYS A 39 -10.15 -10.65 22.64
CA LYS A 39 -8.96 -9.90 22.19
C LYS A 39 -7.66 -10.68 22.38
N ALA A 40 -7.54 -11.46 23.45
CA ALA A 40 -6.35 -12.29 23.68
C ALA A 40 -6.23 -13.38 22.61
N ILE A 41 -7.34 -14.04 22.28
CA ILE A 41 -7.41 -15.04 21.21
C ILE A 41 -7.15 -14.42 19.84
N GLU A 42 -7.69 -13.24 19.54
CA GLU A 42 -7.36 -12.51 18.31
C GLU A 42 -5.87 -12.15 18.24
N GLY A 43 -5.29 -11.74 19.37
CA GLY A 43 -3.86 -11.48 19.48
C GLY A 43 -3.01 -12.71 19.19
N LEU A 44 -3.39 -13.88 19.73
CA LEU A 44 -2.76 -15.16 19.40
C LEU A 44 -2.96 -15.51 17.93
N ASP A 45 -4.20 -15.44 17.41
CA ASP A 45 -4.51 -15.77 16.02
C ASP A 45 -3.65 -14.93 15.05
N ARG A 46 -3.33 -13.65 15.36
CA ARG A 46 -2.39 -12.85 14.57
C ARG A 46 -0.98 -13.44 14.53
N TRP A 47 -0.43 -13.83 15.68
CA TRP A 47 0.87 -14.52 15.75
C TRP A 47 0.87 -15.84 14.97
N LEU A 48 -0.25 -16.58 14.99
CA LEU A 48 -0.36 -17.86 14.29
C LEU A 48 -0.46 -17.70 12.77
N VAL A 49 -1.18 -16.68 12.30
CA VAL A 49 -1.55 -16.51 10.89
C VAL A 49 -0.58 -15.61 10.12
N HIS A 50 0.05 -14.65 10.80
CA HIS A 50 0.91 -13.64 10.17
C HIS A 50 2.33 -13.59 10.72
N GLY A 51 2.66 -14.41 11.73
CA GLY A 51 3.95 -14.36 12.40
C GLY A 51 4.18 -13.08 13.21
N GLU A 52 3.16 -12.23 13.34
CA GLU A 52 3.23 -10.95 14.01
C GLU A 52 2.00 -10.74 14.87
N GLY A 53 2.16 -10.06 16.00
CA GLY A 53 1.05 -9.78 16.89
C GLY A 53 1.40 -8.77 17.96
N ASN A 54 0.50 -8.62 18.93
CA ASN A 54 0.70 -7.67 20.01
C ASN A 54 1.74 -8.22 21.01
N ALA A 55 2.79 -7.42 21.29
CA ALA A 55 3.84 -7.74 22.25
C ALA A 55 3.33 -8.03 23.66
N LEU A 56 2.17 -7.47 24.04
CA LEU A 56 1.56 -7.67 25.36
C LEU A 56 1.37 -9.15 25.73
N LEU A 57 1.09 -10.01 24.75
CA LEU A 57 0.99 -11.45 25.00
C LEU A 57 2.34 -12.04 25.43
N LEU A 58 3.42 -11.70 24.72
CA LEU A 58 4.77 -12.16 25.03
C LEU A 58 5.25 -11.59 26.36
N GLU A 59 5.00 -10.31 26.63
CA GLU A 59 5.35 -9.65 27.90
C GLU A 59 4.68 -10.33 29.10
N ARG A 60 3.38 -10.60 29.00
CA ARG A 60 2.62 -11.28 30.07
C ARG A 60 3.06 -12.72 30.25
N LEU A 61 3.38 -13.41 29.16
CA LEU A 61 3.88 -14.78 29.20
C LEU A 61 5.25 -14.83 29.89
N GLN A 62 6.17 -13.92 29.56
CA GLN A 62 7.46 -13.76 30.22
C GLN A 62 7.36 -13.39 31.70
N SER A 63 6.28 -12.71 32.10
CA SER A 63 6.01 -12.34 33.50
C SER A 63 5.22 -13.39 34.27
N SER A 64 4.92 -14.54 33.65
CA SER A 64 4.08 -15.60 34.22
C SER A 64 4.88 -16.86 34.56
N ARG A 65 4.22 -17.84 35.18
CA ARG A 65 4.79 -19.18 35.40
C ARG A 65 5.10 -19.94 34.11
N PHE A 66 4.60 -19.50 32.97
CA PHE A 66 4.83 -20.09 31.65
C PHE A 66 5.97 -19.40 30.89
N ALA A 67 6.84 -18.66 31.59
CA ALA A 67 7.94 -17.93 30.97
C ALA A 67 8.79 -18.86 30.07
N ILE A 68 8.95 -18.45 28.82
CA ILE A 68 9.85 -19.10 27.86
C ILE A 68 11.26 -18.65 28.18
N ASP A 69 12.23 -19.55 28.06
CA ASP A 69 13.65 -19.20 28.11
C ASP A 69 13.96 -18.00 27.19
N GLY A 70 14.65 -17.00 27.75
CA GLY A 70 14.88 -15.73 27.03
C GLY A 70 15.79 -15.88 25.81
N ASN A 71 16.71 -16.84 25.81
CA ASN A 71 17.57 -17.09 24.65
C ASN A 71 16.78 -17.82 23.54
N LEU A 72 15.97 -18.81 23.92
CA LEU A 72 15.06 -19.49 23.01
C LEU A 72 14.08 -18.51 22.35
N LEU A 73 13.45 -17.63 23.13
CA LEU A 73 12.52 -16.63 22.60
C LEU A 73 13.21 -15.69 21.61
N LYS A 74 14.41 -15.21 21.93
CA LYS A 74 15.21 -14.36 21.02
C LYS A 74 15.56 -15.08 19.72
N GLN A 75 15.98 -16.33 19.82
CA GLN A 75 16.30 -17.13 18.64
C GLN A 75 15.07 -17.33 17.75
N VAL A 76 13.95 -17.76 18.33
CA VAL A 76 12.70 -18.02 17.59
C VAL A 76 12.16 -16.73 16.97
N MET A 77 12.25 -15.60 17.66
CA MET A 77 11.89 -14.29 17.10
C MET A 77 12.76 -13.91 15.91
N ALA A 78 14.08 -14.10 15.99
CA ALA A 78 14.98 -13.82 14.88
C ALA A 78 14.70 -14.70 13.65
N GLU A 79 14.45 -16.00 13.86
CA GLU A 79 14.06 -16.92 12.79
C GLU A 79 12.71 -16.52 12.16
N ASN A 80 11.74 -16.11 12.99
CA ASN A 80 10.45 -15.62 12.55
C ASN A 80 10.57 -14.34 11.72
N ASP A 81 11.38 -13.37 12.16
CA ASP A 81 11.56 -12.10 11.48
C ASP A 81 12.15 -12.29 10.08
N VAL A 82 13.09 -13.23 9.92
CA VAL A 82 13.65 -13.59 8.61
C VAL A 82 12.57 -14.13 7.68
N LEU A 83 11.68 -15.00 8.19
CA LEU A 83 10.59 -15.57 7.42
C LEU A 83 9.57 -14.50 7.01
N VAL A 84 9.07 -13.71 7.98
CA VAL A 84 8.10 -12.63 7.73
C VAL A 84 8.67 -11.61 6.74
N LYS A 85 9.95 -11.24 6.87
CA LYS A 85 10.60 -10.32 5.93
C LYS A 85 10.66 -10.89 4.53
N ARG A 86 11.03 -12.16 4.37
CA ARG A 86 11.07 -12.83 3.06
C ARG A 86 9.69 -12.91 2.41
N GLU A 87 8.64 -13.21 3.18
CA GLU A 87 7.27 -13.23 2.68
C GLU A 87 6.83 -11.83 2.22
N ARG A 88 7.12 -10.79 3.01
CA ARG A 88 6.84 -9.40 2.64
C ARG A 88 7.55 -8.96 1.38
N GLU A 89 8.82 -9.32 1.23
CA GLU A 89 9.60 -9.03 0.02
C GLU A 89 9.03 -9.76 -1.21
N ALA A 90 8.62 -11.02 -1.05
CA ALA A 90 8.00 -11.79 -2.13
C ALA A 90 6.62 -11.22 -2.51
N GLU A 91 5.82 -10.81 -1.53
CA GLU A 91 4.52 -10.17 -1.73
C GLU A 91 4.70 -8.82 -2.42
N ALA A 92 5.57 -7.96 -1.92
CA ALA A 92 5.86 -6.66 -2.52
C ALA A 92 6.34 -6.80 -3.97
N LYS A 93 7.18 -7.80 -4.25
CA LYS A 93 7.61 -8.09 -5.62
C LYS A 93 6.44 -8.55 -6.49
N ARG A 94 5.56 -9.41 -5.98
CA ARG A 94 4.36 -9.84 -6.71
C ARG A 94 3.44 -8.67 -7.01
N GLU A 95 3.18 -7.81 -6.03
CA GLU A 95 2.38 -6.60 -6.19
C GLU A 95 3.02 -5.64 -7.20
N GLU A 96 4.34 -5.48 -7.19
CA GLU A 96 5.07 -4.68 -8.19
C GLU A 96 4.92 -5.29 -9.60
N ASP A 97 5.13 -6.60 -9.74
CA ASP A 97 4.99 -7.31 -11.02
C ASP A 97 3.55 -7.22 -11.55
N GLU A 98 2.54 -7.38 -10.68
CA GLU A 98 1.13 -7.20 -11.01
C GLU A 98 0.83 -5.75 -11.45
N ALA A 99 1.35 -4.76 -10.71
CA ALA A 99 1.16 -3.35 -11.04
C ALA A 99 1.86 -2.97 -12.36
N ARG A 100 3.02 -3.55 -12.63
CA ARG A 100 3.79 -3.40 -13.88
C ARG A 100 3.05 -4.02 -15.06
N ASN A 101 2.50 -5.22 -14.88
CA ASN A 101 1.72 -5.92 -15.91
C ASN A 101 0.36 -5.25 -16.18
N ALA A 102 -0.28 -4.70 -15.16
CA ALA A 102 -1.53 -3.96 -15.28
C ALA A 102 -1.33 -2.50 -15.70
N PHE A 103 -0.09 -2.04 -15.85
CA PHE A 103 0.20 -0.66 -16.19
C PHE A 103 -0.29 -0.33 -17.60
N GLN A 104 -1.03 0.76 -17.71
CA GLN A 104 -1.40 1.36 -18.98
C GLN A 104 -0.86 2.80 -19.04
N PRO A 105 -0.30 3.22 -20.19
CA PRO A 105 0.09 4.61 -20.39
C PRO A 105 -1.08 5.53 -20.08
N ARG A 106 -0.83 6.60 -19.33
CA ARG A 106 -1.90 7.48 -18.87
C ARG A 106 -1.51 8.94 -18.83
N LEU A 107 -2.52 9.76 -19.05
CA LEU A 107 -2.45 11.21 -18.98
C LEU A 107 -3.23 11.69 -17.74
N GLU A 108 -2.50 12.14 -16.72
CA GLU A 108 -3.06 12.65 -15.48
C GLU A 108 -3.15 14.17 -15.53
N VAL A 109 -4.19 14.74 -14.91
CA VAL A 109 -4.35 16.19 -14.79
C VAL A 109 -3.52 16.70 -13.61
N VAL A 110 -2.78 17.78 -13.82
CA VAL A 110 -2.14 18.57 -12.76
C VAL A 110 -3.08 19.71 -12.39
N PRO A 111 -3.69 19.69 -11.19
CA PRO A 111 -4.55 20.76 -10.74
C PRO A 111 -3.77 21.88 -10.02
N GLU A 112 -4.38 23.05 -9.93
CA GLU A 112 -3.90 24.20 -9.15
C GLU A 112 -3.77 23.89 -7.66
N LEU A 113 -4.72 23.14 -7.09
CA LEU A 113 -4.72 22.81 -5.67
C LEU A 113 -4.23 21.38 -5.43
N SER A 114 -3.17 21.24 -4.63
CA SER A 114 -2.66 19.94 -4.19
C SER A 114 -3.58 19.21 -3.21
N ARG A 115 -4.48 19.95 -2.53
CA ARG A 115 -5.47 19.41 -1.61
C ARG A 115 -6.88 19.70 -2.12
N PRO A 116 -7.78 18.70 -2.17
CA PRO A 116 -9.15 18.94 -2.57
C PRO A 116 -9.87 19.78 -1.52
N THR A 117 -10.75 20.68 -1.97
CA THR A 117 -11.60 21.50 -1.08
C THR A 117 -12.60 20.66 -0.29
N GLN A 118 -12.93 19.44 -0.76
CA GLN A 118 -13.84 18.51 -0.10
C GLN A 118 -13.32 17.07 -0.21
N ILE A 119 -12.54 16.63 0.77
CA ILE A 119 -11.81 15.34 0.70
C ILE A 119 -12.75 14.12 0.60
N THR A 120 -13.87 14.12 1.32
CA THR A 120 -14.82 12.99 1.31
C THR A 120 -15.46 12.81 -0.05
N LEU A 121 -15.94 13.89 -0.68
CA LEU A 121 -16.54 13.82 -2.02
C LEU A 121 -15.49 13.56 -3.11
N PHE A 122 -14.26 14.05 -2.92
CA PHE A 122 -13.15 13.73 -3.79
C PHE A 122 -12.88 12.22 -3.82
N CYS A 123 -12.80 11.57 -2.65
CA CYS A 123 -12.60 10.13 -2.55
C CYS A 123 -13.76 9.34 -3.17
N LEU A 124 -15.01 9.71 -2.89
CA LEU A 124 -16.20 9.01 -3.41
C LEU A 124 -16.35 9.14 -4.94
N SER A 125 -15.90 10.25 -5.52
CA SER A 125 -15.98 10.49 -6.97
C SER A 125 -14.81 9.88 -7.76
N GLY A 126 -13.84 9.27 -7.10
CA GLY A 126 -12.62 8.74 -7.76
C GLY A 126 -11.57 9.82 -8.09
N GLY A 127 -11.70 11.00 -7.48
CA GLY A 127 -10.73 12.09 -7.57
C GLY A 127 -10.45 12.58 -8.98
N ASN A 128 -9.20 12.95 -9.26
CA ASN A 128 -8.81 13.53 -10.55
C ASN A 128 -8.69 12.51 -11.69
N ARG A 129 -8.79 11.20 -11.42
CA ARG A 129 -8.67 10.15 -12.45
C ARG A 129 -9.70 10.30 -13.57
N ARG A 130 -10.90 10.82 -13.26
CA ARG A 130 -11.98 11.06 -14.24
C ARG A 130 -11.74 12.22 -15.21
N PHE A 131 -10.76 13.07 -14.92
CA PHE A 131 -10.38 14.19 -15.78
C PHE A 131 -9.18 13.84 -16.66
N GLY A 132 -8.57 12.68 -16.44
CA GLY A 132 -7.62 12.09 -17.37
C GLY A 132 -8.32 11.61 -18.64
N THR A 133 -7.52 11.37 -19.66
CA THR A 133 -7.98 10.81 -20.93
C THR A 133 -7.42 9.41 -21.09
N GLY A 134 -8.22 8.50 -21.67
CA GLY A 134 -7.73 7.21 -22.13
C GLY A 134 -6.77 7.41 -23.29
N LEU A 135 -5.53 6.94 -23.14
CA LEU A 135 -4.56 6.89 -24.22
C LEU A 135 -4.70 5.56 -24.97
N PRO A 136 -4.28 5.49 -26.24
CA PRO A 136 -4.15 4.21 -26.95
C PRO A 136 -3.24 3.26 -26.16
N ASP A 137 -3.64 2.00 -26.00
CA ASP A 137 -2.92 1.03 -25.18
C ASP A 137 -1.48 0.81 -25.67
N ASP A 138 -1.25 0.97 -26.98
CA ASP A 138 0.03 0.78 -27.66
C ASP A 138 0.83 2.09 -27.86
N ILE A 139 0.35 3.24 -27.35
CA ILE A 139 1.02 4.55 -27.53
C ILE A 139 2.48 4.52 -27.10
N SER A 140 2.81 3.71 -26.09
CA SER A 140 4.18 3.57 -25.57
C SER A 140 5.14 2.93 -26.57
N ALA A 141 4.65 2.19 -27.57
CA ALA A 141 5.44 1.56 -28.62
C ALA A 141 5.68 2.49 -29.84
N TRP A 142 4.95 3.59 -29.95
CA TRP A 142 5.09 4.52 -31.07
C TRP A 142 6.42 5.29 -31.01
N PRO A 143 6.93 5.79 -32.16
CA PRO A 143 8.01 6.77 -32.18
C PRO A 143 7.70 7.97 -31.28
N TRP A 144 8.73 8.52 -30.64
CA TRP A 144 8.57 9.56 -29.63
C TRP A 144 7.86 10.81 -30.18
N ASP A 145 8.22 11.25 -31.37
CA ASP A 145 7.61 12.41 -32.02
C ASP A 145 6.13 12.21 -32.33
N ASP A 146 5.72 10.96 -32.63
CA ASP A 146 4.32 10.61 -32.87
C ASP A 146 3.52 10.62 -31.57
N GLN A 147 4.11 10.15 -30.46
CA GLN A 147 3.49 10.25 -29.14
C GLN A 147 3.26 11.72 -28.76
N LEU A 148 4.27 12.57 -28.93
CA LEU A 148 4.16 14.00 -28.64
C LEU A 148 3.11 14.67 -29.53
N SER A 149 3.09 14.35 -30.83
CA SER A 149 2.10 14.86 -31.77
C SER A 149 0.68 14.47 -31.35
N TYR A 150 0.49 13.23 -30.89
CA TYR A 150 -0.78 12.76 -30.35
C TYR A 150 -1.19 13.53 -29.09
N LEU A 151 -0.27 13.67 -28.13
CA LEU A 151 -0.52 14.38 -26.87
C LEU A 151 -0.85 15.85 -27.10
N LYS A 152 -0.14 16.51 -28.03
CA LYS A 152 -0.37 17.91 -28.42
C LYS A 152 -1.76 18.15 -28.99
N ARG A 153 -2.40 17.13 -29.58
CA ARG A 153 -3.79 17.18 -30.02
C ARG A 153 -4.76 16.93 -28.85
N VAL A 154 -4.53 15.88 -28.08
CA VAL A 154 -5.52 15.38 -27.11
C VAL A 154 -5.55 16.19 -25.82
N VAL A 155 -4.44 16.78 -25.40
CA VAL A 155 -4.36 17.63 -24.21
C VAL A 155 -5.31 18.84 -24.31
N PRO A 156 -5.27 19.66 -25.38
CA PRO A 156 -6.21 20.77 -25.58
C PRO A 156 -7.67 20.31 -25.63
N GLU A 157 -7.96 19.18 -26.30
CA GLU A 157 -9.31 18.61 -26.38
C GLU A 157 -9.84 18.24 -24.98
N ASN A 158 -9.02 17.58 -24.18
CA ASN A 158 -9.36 17.22 -22.80
C ASN A 158 -9.54 18.46 -21.91
N PHE A 159 -8.67 19.46 -22.07
CA PHE A 159 -8.78 20.73 -21.34
C PHE A 159 -10.10 21.43 -21.67
N ALA A 160 -10.45 21.52 -22.95
CA ALA A 160 -11.70 22.12 -23.41
C ALA A 160 -12.93 21.35 -22.92
N LYS A 161 -12.92 20.01 -23.00
CA LYS A 161 -13.98 19.13 -22.49
C LYS A 161 -14.29 19.39 -21.02
N HIS A 162 -13.27 19.67 -20.21
CA HIS A 162 -13.40 19.95 -18.78
C HIS A 162 -13.41 21.45 -18.44
N GLN A 163 -13.51 22.33 -19.45
CA GLN A 163 -13.53 23.79 -19.27
C GLN A 163 -12.36 24.31 -18.43
N GLY A 164 -11.20 23.63 -18.52
CA GLY A 164 -9.99 23.97 -17.78
C GLY A 164 -10.09 23.83 -16.26
N ARG A 165 -11.04 23.05 -15.71
CA ARG A 165 -11.23 22.91 -14.27
C ARG A 165 -11.52 21.48 -13.82
N THR A 166 -11.11 21.19 -12.59
CA THR A 166 -11.49 20.01 -11.83
C THR A 166 -12.59 20.36 -10.83
N TYR A 167 -13.32 19.37 -10.30
CA TYR A 167 -14.41 19.64 -9.36
C TYR A 167 -13.94 20.14 -7.99
N PHE A 168 -12.85 19.60 -7.46
CA PHE A 168 -12.43 19.85 -6.08
C PHE A 168 -11.03 20.43 -5.95
N THR A 169 -10.24 20.44 -7.02
CA THR A 169 -8.82 20.84 -7.00
C THR A 169 -8.53 22.09 -7.84
N GLY A 170 -9.55 22.87 -8.19
CA GLY A 170 -9.38 24.14 -8.90
C GLY A 170 -9.11 23.99 -10.39
N LYS A 171 -8.37 24.93 -10.96
CA LYS A 171 -8.06 24.96 -12.40
C LYS A 171 -7.09 23.84 -12.79
N ILE A 172 -7.16 23.41 -14.04
CA ILE A 172 -6.15 22.54 -14.66
C ILE A 172 -4.98 23.44 -15.05
N ILE A 173 -3.79 23.19 -14.52
CA ILE A 173 -2.57 23.96 -14.82
C ILE A 173 -1.63 23.23 -15.78
N GLY A 174 -1.81 21.92 -15.93
CA GLY A 174 -1.02 21.10 -16.84
C GLY A 174 -1.43 19.63 -16.80
N TYR A 175 -0.59 18.79 -17.38
CA TYR A 175 -0.79 17.35 -17.45
C TYR A 175 0.52 16.60 -17.17
N LEU A 176 0.39 15.40 -16.64
CA LEU A 176 1.49 14.45 -16.48
C LEU A 176 1.24 13.24 -17.37
N TYR A 177 2.13 13.05 -18.35
CA TYR A 177 2.13 11.86 -19.18
C TYR A 177 3.11 10.83 -18.60
N ARG A 178 2.59 9.64 -18.28
CA ARG A 178 3.42 8.51 -17.89
C ARG A 178 3.35 7.43 -18.96
N ARG A 179 4.47 7.24 -19.66
CA ARG A 179 4.59 6.32 -20.81
C ARG A 179 4.73 4.85 -20.38
N THR A 180 5.57 4.58 -19.38
CA THR A 180 5.85 3.24 -18.88
C THR A 180 5.83 3.23 -17.36
N PHE A 181 5.80 2.05 -16.75
CA PHE A 181 5.78 1.89 -15.30
C PHE A 181 7.00 2.55 -14.63
N ASP A 182 8.20 2.37 -15.19
CA ASP A 182 9.47 2.85 -14.60
C ASP A 182 9.89 4.24 -15.07
N SER A 183 9.27 4.77 -16.13
CA SER A 183 9.67 6.09 -16.65
C SER A 183 9.18 7.20 -15.73
N GLU A 184 10.05 8.18 -15.49
CA GLU A 184 9.66 9.46 -14.91
C GLU A 184 8.53 10.09 -15.74
N PRO A 185 7.50 10.65 -15.07
CA PRO A 185 6.40 11.30 -15.77
C PRO A 185 6.88 12.59 -16.43
N ILE A 186 6.36 12.85 -17.62
CA ILE A 186 6.67 14.04 -18.41
C ILE A 186 5.57 15.06 -18.20
N GLN A 187 5.97 16.30 -17.92
CA GLN A 187 5.04 17.40 -17.70
C GLN A 187 4.72 18.11 -19.01
N LEU A 188 3.43 18.34 -19.21
CA LEU A 188 2.86 19.00 -20.38
C LEU A 188 2.07 20.22 -19.94
N THR A 189 2.15 21.29 -20.71
CA THR A 189 1.29 22.47 -20.54
C THR A 189 -0.16 22.15 -20.91
N VAL A 190 -1.07 23.09 -20.67
CA VAL A 190 -2.48 22.98 -21.12
C VAL A 190 -2.63 22.98 -22.65
N THR A 191 -1.60 23.37 -23.40
CA THR A 191 -1.54 23.29 -24.87
C THR A 191 -0.92 21.98 -25.36
N GLY A 192 -0.44 21.12 -24.46
CA GLY A 192 0.21 19.85 -24.80
C GLY A 192 1.66 19.99 -25.24
N ASP A 193 2.28 21.14 -25.00
CA ASP A 193 3.71 21.34 -25.21
C ASP A 193 4.50 20.82 -23.99
N LEU A 194 5.73 20.37 -24.23
CA LEU A 194 6.62 19.94 -23.15
C LEU A 194 6.98 21.13 -22.25
N GLU A 195 6.92 20.92 -20.95
CA GLU A 195 7.38 21.92 -19.99
C GLU A 195 8.90 21.87 -19.89
N THR A 196 9.57 22.83 -20.53
CA THR A 196 11.03 23.00 -20.45
C THR A 196 11.38 23.61 -19.09
N GLN A 197 11.56 22.75 -18.08
CA GLN A 197 12.10 23.04 -16.74
C GLN A 197 11.54 24.31 -16.04
N GLY A 198 10.39 24.15 -15.38
CA GLY A 198 10.12 24.80 -14.10
C GLY A 198 10.47 23.85 -12.95
N GLU A 199 10.76 24.36 -11.75
CA GLU A 199 11.15 23.56 -10.57
C GLU A 199 10.36 22.24 -10.44
N PRO A 200 11.01 21.12 -10.06
CA PRO A 200 10.30 19.88 -9.84
C PRO A 200 9.27 20.11 -8.74
N LEU A 201 7.98 19.98 -9.06
CA LEU A 201 6.91 19.94 -8.08
C LEU A 201 7.03 18.64 -7.27
N SER A 202 7.99 18.61 -6.34
CA SER A 202 8.25 17.51 -5.40
C SER A 202 7.06 17.19 -4.47
N HIS A 203 5.95 17.92 -4.61
CA HIS A 203 4.80 17.84 -3.71
C HIS A 203 3.48 17.44 -4.35
N ALA A 204 3.40 17.22 -5.68
CA ALA A 204 2.12 16.91 -6.32
C ALA A 204 1.79 15.40 -6.40
N VAL A 205 2.78 14.50 -6.39
CA VAL A 205 2.58 13.06 -6.70
C VAL A 205 2.73 12.14 -5.47
N ALA A 206 2.64 12.68 -4.26
CA ALA A 206 2.70 11.84 -3.05
C ALA A 206 1.42 11.01 -2.80
N TYR A 207 0.30 11.32 -3.46
CA TYR A 207 -1.00 10.72 -3.13
C TYR A 207 -1.35 9.43 -3.89
N LEU A 208 -0.45 8.90 -4.73
CA LEU A 208 -0.67 7.64 -5.46
C LEU A 208 0.12 6.43 -4.92
N ARG A 209 0.90 6.59 -3.83
CA ARG A 209 1.58 5.48 -3.14
C ARG A 209 0.76 4.86 -1.98
N ILE A 210 -0.57 4.90 -2.06
CA ILE A 210 -1.42 4.08 -1.21
C ILE A 210 -2.35 3.28 -2.12
N ARG A 211 -1.84 2.13 -2.55
CA ARG A 211 -2.60 0.88 -2.61
C ARG A 211 -1.65 -0.21 -2.17
#